data_AF-A0A5Y2I6I9-F1
#
_entry.id   AF-A0A5Y2I6I9-F1
#
_cell.length_a   1.000
_cell.length_b   1.000
_cell.length_c   1.000
_cell.angle_alpha   90.00
_cell.angle_beta   90.00
_cell.angle_gamma   90.00
#
_symmetry.space_group_name_H-M   'P 1'
#
loop_
_entity.id
_entity.type
_entity.pdbx_description
1 polymer ?
#
loop_
_entity_poly.entity_id
_entity_poly.type
_entity_poly.pdbx_seq_one_letter_code
_entity_poly.pdbx_strand_id
1 'polypeptide(L)'
;MAYERENLIEKHLVAEVKKAGGVAYKFISPGHRSVPDRIVLLPGGRIVFVECKAPGKAPRADQVREHERLRALGFTVVVLDSKNLEGII
;
A
#
# COMPACT_ATOMS: atom_id res chain seq x y z
N MET A 1 6.73 24.31 -2.36
CA MET A 1 6.08 23.06 -2.80
C MET A 1 5.54 22.36 -1.58
N ALA A 2 4.27 21.96 -1.56
CA ALA A 2 3.67 21.28 -0.43
C ALA A 2 4.37 19.93 -0.25
N TYR A 3 5.13 19.76 0.83
CA TYR A 3 5.75 18.49 1.18
C TYR A 3 4.65 17.55 1.66
N GLU A 4 4.00 16.84 0.73
CA GLU A 4 3.08 15.79 1.11
C GLU A 4 3.87 14.70 1.84
N ARG A 5 3.48 14.43 3.08
CA ARG A 5 4.12 13.41 3.91
C ARG A 5 3.48 12.06 3.58
N GLU A 6 4.26 10.98 3.69
CA GLU A 6 3.79 9.59 3.56
C GLU A 6 2.47 9.33 4.31
N ASN A 7 2.35 9.84 5.55
CA ASN A 7 1.12 9.74 6.36
C ASN A 7 -0.11 10.44 5.73
N LEU A 8 0.06 11.51 4.96
CA LEU A 8 -1.07 12.16 4.26
C LEU A 8 -1.55 11.30 3.08
N ILE A 9 -0.63 10.69 2.36
CA ILE A 9 -0.94 9.73 1.27
C ILE A 9 -1.64 8.50 1.84
N GLU A 10 -1.12 7.93 2.93
CA GLU A 10 -1.71 6.78 3.60
C GLU A 10 -3.14 7.10 4.12
N LYS A 11 -3.33 8.26 4.75
CA LYS A 11 -4.68 8.71 5.19
C LYS A 11 -5.64 8.88 4.03
N HIS A 12 -5.17 9.42 2.91
CA HIS A 12 -5.98 9.57 1.70
C HIS A 12 -6.40 8.22 1.14
N LEU A 13 -5.45 7.28 1.00
CA LEU A 13 -5.73 5.89 0.59
C LEU A 13 -6.82 5.25 1.46
N VAL A 14 -6.69 5.31 2.79
CA VAL A 14 -7.68 4.71 3.71
C VAL A 14 -9.07 5.33 3.52
N ALA A 15 -9.15 6.64 3.34
CA ALA A 15 -10.41 7.35 3.15
C ALA A 15 -11.09 6.95 1.82
N GLU A 16 -10.34 6.90 0.72
CA GLU A 16 -10.89 6.56 -0.60
C GLU A 16 -11.25 5.07 -0.70
N VAL A 17 -10.44 4.16 -0.15
CA VAL A 17 -10.78 2.73 -0.06
C VAL A 17 -12.11 2.54 0.67
N LYS A 18 -12.32 3.27 1.79
CA LYS A 18 -13.58 3.22 2.51
C LYS A 18 -14.75 3.74 1.68
N LYS A 19 -14.57 4.82 0.93
CA LYS A 19 -15.59 5.35 0.00
C LYS A 19 -15.93 4.36 -1.11
N ALA A 20 -14.95 3.60 -1.59
CA ALA A 20 -15.13 2.54 -2.58
C ALA A 20 -15.76 1.25 -2.01
N GLY A 21 -16.16 1.24 -0.73
CA GLY A 21 -16.76 0.08 -0.08
C GLY A 21 -15.75 -0.98 0.39
N GLY A 22 -14.46 -0.66 0.38
CA GLY A 22 -13.39 -1.52 0.86
C GLY A 22 -12.92 -1.21 2.29
N VAL A 23 -11.88 -1.93 2.71
CA VAL A 23 -11.21 -1.78 4.01
C VAL A 23 -9.69 -1.81 3.82
N ALA A 24 -8.97 -0.88 4.46
CA ALA A 24 -7.51 -0.82 4.41
C ALA A 24 -6.90 -1.06 5.80
N TYR A 25 -6.60 -2.32 6.13
CA TYR A 25 -5.97 -2.69 7.40
C TYR A 25 -4.51 -2.28 7.42
N LYS A 26 -4.04 -1.78 8.57
CA LYS A 26 -2.60 -1.66 8.82
C LYS A 26 -2.00 -3.06 8.92
N PHE A 27 -0.98 -3.34 8.12
CA PHE A 27 -0.31 -4.63 8.15
C PHE A 27 0.87 -4.59 9.12
N ILE A 28 0.83 -5.47 10.11
CA ILE A 28 1.93 -5.69 11.04
C ILE A 28 2.11 -7.20 11.12
N SER A 29 3.34 -7.67 10.91
CA SER A 29 3.68 -9.09 11.00
C SER A 29 4.78 -9.29 12.05
N PRO A 30 4.41 -9.70 13.29
CA PRO A 30 5.39 -9.93 14.35
C PRO A 30 6.46 -10.94 13.91
N GLY A 31 7.73 -10.59 14.08
CA GLY A 31 8.86 -11.43 13.67
C GLY A 31 9.19 -11.42 12.18
N HIS A 32 8.41 -10.72 11.35
CA HIS A 32 8.64 -10.60 9.90
C HIS A 32 8.72 -9.13 9.49
N ARG A 33 9.85 -8.72 8.92
CA ARG A 33 10.11 -7.31 8.59
C ARG A 33 9.69 -6.98 7.17
N SER A 34 9.47 -5.69 6.93
CA SER A 34 9.37 -5.10 5.59
C SER A 34 8.12 -5.51 4.80
N VAL A 35 7.08 -5.96 5.51
CA VAL A 35 5.73 -6.09 4.95
C VAL A 35 5.22 -4.72 4.48
N PRO A 36 4.38 -4.66 3.42
CA PRO A 36 3.75 -3.42 2.98
C PRO A 36 2.90 -2.79 4.08
N ASP A 37 2.74 -1.47 4.08
CA ASP A 37 2.02 -0.74 5.14
C ASP A 37 0.55 -1.15 5.31
N ARG A 38 -0.15 -1.47 4.21
CA ARG A 38 -1.59 -1.73 4.19
C ARG A 38 -1.97 -3.00 3.44
N ILE A 39 -2.96 -3.72 3.98
CA ILE A 39 -3.75 -4.72 3.25
C ILE A 39 -5.08 -4.08 2.87
N VAL A 40 -5.29 -3.86 1.58
CA VAL A 40 -6.52 -3.29 1.02
C VAL A 40 -7.41 -4.41 0.52
N LEU A 41 -8.60 -4.51 1.09
CA LEU A 41 -9.66 -5.47 0.72
C LEU A 41 -10.77 -4.69 0.02
N LEU A 42 -11.16 -5.11 -1.17
CA LEU A 42 -12.16 -4.44 -2.00
C LEU A 42 -13.30 -5.39 -2.38
N PRO A 43 -14.47 -4.85 -2.78
CA PRO A 43 -15.58 -5.66 -3.28
C PRO A 43 -15.14 -6.63 -4.38
N GLY A 44 -15.81 -7.79 -4.44
CA GLY A 44 -15.44 -8.86 -5.38
C GLY A 44 -14.23 -9.70 -4.95
N GLY A 45 -13.78 -9.57 -3.69
CA GLY A 45 -12.69 -10.40 -3.14
C GLY A 45 -11.29 -9.97 -3.59
N ARG A 46 -11.14 -8.75 -4.10
CA ARG A 46 -9.84 -8.23 -4.55
C ARG A 46 -9.00 -7.80 -3.36
N ILE A 47 -7.77 -8.30 -3.29
CA ILE A 47 -6.78 -7.95 -2.27
C ILE A 47 -5.61 -7.23 -2.94
N VAL A 48 -5.21 -6.09 -2.39
CA VAL A 48 -4.03 -5.32 -2.82
C VAL A 48 -3.18 -5.00 -1.60
N PHE A 49 -1.90 -5.33 -1.64
CA PHE A 49 -0.94 -4.86 -0.65
C PHE A 49 -0.38 -3.51 -1.11
N VAL A 50 -0.36 -2.52 -0.21
CA VAL A 50 0.08 -1.16 -0.53
C VAL A 50 1.19 -0.72 0.41
N GLU A 51 2.33 -0.36 -0.17
CA GLU A 51 3.44 0.32 0.50
C GLU A 51 3.34 1.82 0.19
N CYS A 52 3.19 2.65 1.21
CA CYS A 52 3.12 4.10 1.08
C CYS A 52 4.51 4.72 1.18
N LYS A 53 4.84 5.63 0.27
CA LYS A 53 6.08 6.41 0.32
C LYS A 53 5.77 7.90 0.34
N ALA A 54 6.71 8.70 0.84
CA ALA A 54 6.70 10.13 0.52
C ALA A 54 6.90 10.33 -1.01
N PRO A 55 6.40 11.42 -1.60
CA PRO A 55 6.47 11.66 -3.04
C PRO A 55 7.87 11.50 -3.62
N GLY A 56 7.99 10.71 -4.70
CA GLY A 56 9.24 10.44 -5.40
C GLY A 56 10.24 9.59 -4.62
N LYS A 57 9.84 8.97 -3.49
CA LYS A 57 10.71 8.07 -2.73
C LYS A 57 10.45 6.62 -3.13
N ALA A 58 11.54 5.87 -3.30
CA ALA A 58 11.48 4.44 -3.54
C ALA A 58 11.40 3.65 -2.22
N PRO A 59 10.85 2.41 -2.25
CA PRO A 59 10.99 1.47 -1.16
C PRO A 59 12.45 1.10 -0.92
N ARG A 60 12.77 0.69 0.31
CA ARG A 60 14.09 0.18 0.66
C ARG A 60 14.30 -1.22 0.04
N ALA A 61 15.56 -1.63 -0.09
CA ALA A 61 15.91 -2.91 -0.73
C ALA A 61 15.28 -4.15 -0.08
N ASP A 62 15.08 -4.13 1.24
CA ASP A 62 14.38 -5.18 1.99
C ASP A 62 12.88 -5.23 1.67
N GLN A 63 12.24 -4.06 1.54
CA GLN A 63 10.83 -3.96 1.13
C GLN A 63 10.65 -4.46 -0.30
N VAL A 64 11.53 -4.07 -1.23
CA VAL A 64 11.49 -4.56 -2.62
C VAL A 64 11.53 -6.09 -2.67
N ARG A 65 12.43 -6.74 -1.91
CA ARG A 65 12.50 -8.20 -1.86
C ARG A 65 11.20 -8.83 -1.35
N GLU A 66 10.59 -8.24 -0.33
CA GLU A 66 9.31 -8.74 0.19
C GLU A 66 8.15 -8.51 -0.79
N HIS A 67 8.13 -7.38 -1.49
CA HIS A 67 7.16 -7.11 -2.54
C HIS A 67 7.24 -8.14 -3.67
N GLU A 68 8.46 -8.45 -4.13
CA GLU A 68 8.66 -9.47 -5.16
C GLU A 68 8.23 -10.86 -4.67
N ARG A 69 8.44 -11.18 -3.39
CA ARG A 69 7.94 -12.42 -2.80
C ARG A 69 6.41 -12.49 -2.83
N LEU A 70 5.71 -11.42 -2.47
CA LEU A 70 4.25 -11.35 -2.52
C LEU A 70 3.72 -11.40 -3.96
N ARG A 71 4.39 -10.72 -4.90
CA ARG A 71 4.08 -10.80 -6.34
C ARG A 71 4.26 -12.19 -6.91
N ALA A 72 5.33 -12.89 -6.51
CA ALA A 72 5.58 -14.27 -6.92
C ALA A 72 4.52 -15.25 -6.40
N LEU A 73 3.85 -14.93 -5.29
CA LEU A 73 2.68 -15.66 -4.79
C LEU A 73 1.37 -15.30 -5.53
N GLY A 74 1.42 -14.38 -6.49
CA GLY A 74 0.27 -13.94 -7.29
C GLY A 74 -0.51 -12.77 -6.69
N PHE A 75 0.00 -12.11 -5.65
CA PHE A 75 -0.68 -10.96 -5.06
C PHE A 75 -0.29 -9.65 -5.73
N THR A 76 -1.24 -8.74 -5.84
CA THR A 76 -0.99 -7.36 -6.28
C THR A 76 -0.29 -6.57 -5.17
N VAL A 77 0.86 -5.97 -5.50
CA VAL A 77 1.59 -5.08 -4.60
C VAL A 77 1.84 -3.74 -5.30
N VAL A 78 1.32 -2.66 -4.72
CA VAL A 78 1.44 -1.29 -5.24
C VAL A 78 2.33 -0.45 -4.32
N VAL A 79 3.25 0.31 -4.92
CA VAL A 79 3.98 1.36 -4.22
C VAL A 79 3.26 2.68 -4.51
N LEU A 80 2.76 3.32 -3.47
CA LEU A 80 1.96 4.54 -3.57
C LEU A 80 2.73 5.73 -3.01
N ASP A 81 3.17 6.63 -3.87
CA ASP A 81 3.90 7.85 -3.49
C ASP A 81 3.14 9.14 -3.82
N SER A 82 1.87 9.02 -4.22
CA SER A 82 1.00 10.15 -4.52
C SER A 82 -0.45 9.84 -4.13
N LYS A 83 -1.36 10.78 -4.39
CA LYS A 83 -2.81 10.57 -4.20
C LYS A 83 -3.50 9.89 -5.39
N ASN A 84 -2.75 9.49 -6.43
CA ASN A 84 -3.33 8.71 -7.51
C ASN A 84 -3.51 7.26 -7.06
N LEU A 85 -4.77 6.78 -7.03
CA LEU A 85 -5.13 5.44 -6.56
C LEU A 85 -5.42 4.46 -7.70
N GLU A 86 -5.07 4.82 -8.93
CA GLU A 86 -5.15 3.93 -10.09
C GLU A 86 -4.38 2.61 -9.83
N GLY A 87 -5.01 1.49 -10.15
CA GLY A 87 -4.46 0.15 -9.88
C GLY A 87 -4.66 -0.33 -8.44
N ILE A 88 -5.19 0.50 -7.54
CA ILE A 88 -5.63 0.08 -6.20
C ILE A 88 -7.16 -0.04 -6.16
N ILE A 89 -7.87 1.05 -6.49
CA ILE A 89 -9.34 1.14 -6.49
C ILE A 89 -9.88 0.90 -7.89
#